data_AF-A0A2D9JGR9-F1
#
_entry.id   AF-A0A2D9JGR9-F1
#
_cell.length_a   1.000
_cell.length_b   1.000
_cell.length_c   1.000
_cell.angle_alpha   90.00
_cell.angle_beta   90.00
_cell.angle_gamma   90.00
#
_symmetry.space_group_name_H-M   'P 1'
#
loop_
_entity.id
_entity.type
_entity.pdbx_description
1 polymer ?
#
loop_
_entity_poly.entity_id
_entity_poly.type
_entity_poly.pdbx_seq_one_letter_code
_entity_poly.pdbx_strand_id
1 'polypeptide(L)'
;SSELAQLETSSGRPTPAFITQRFGKGRTAAMPIGDFWRWSMRKNQYDNTSEVSDDPAQAWRQMARWLVGEVPRRVELTIEPDGSTGSTNLRVLVRDESYLPMENATVTLNVTGEDGVSIPLTARPDANELGTYAATFVSRDSGRFTVSADAKAADQSFIGNDEGGWVSDPGMEETQRLSWNKGWLDNLAESTGGEVLRVSDLGDFVSDLPNREIPVTETWVYPLWHQTWVMLLAMACLCGEWGLRRWKGLA
;
A
#
# COMPACT_ATOMS: atom_id res chain seq x y z
N SER A 1 1.22 -3.56 19.63
CA SER A 1 0.68 -3.38 21.00
C SER A 1 1.29 -2.11 21.56
N SER A 2 0.50 -1.29 22.26
CA SER A 2 1.02 -0.09 22.93
C SER A 2 0.91 -0.29 24.44
N GLU A 3 2.03 -0.17 25.13
CA GLU A 3 2.15 -0.28 26.58
C GLU A 3 1.94 1.11 27.19
N LEU A 4 0.96 1.25 28.09
CA LEU A 4 0.50 2.55 28.59
C LEU A 4 0.91 2.83 30.05
N ALA A 5 1.25 1.80 30.83
CA ALA A 5 1.71 1.95 32.20
C ALA A 5 2.50 0.72 32.69
N GLN A 6 3.58 0.97 33.42
CA GLN A 6 4.39 -0.04 34.10
C GLN A 6 4.29 0.12 35.61
N LEU A 7 4.30 -1.00 36.33
CA LEU A 7 4.42 -1.02 37.79
C LEU A 7 5.80 -1.53 38.17
N GLU A 8 6.49 -0.82 39.06
CA GLU A 8 7.65 -1.33 39.77
C GLU A 8 7.18 -2.18 40.96
N THR A 9 7.49 -3.47 40.92
CA THR A 9 7.31 -4.37 42.07
C THR A 9 8.62 -4.42 42.87
N SER A 10 8.56 -4.72 44.17
CA SER A 10 9.72 -4.81 45.09
C SER A 10 10.81 -5.83 44.69
N SER A 11 10.61 -6.59 43.61
CA SER A 11 11.57 -7.51 42.99
C SER A 11 12.27 -6.96 41.74
N GLY A 12 12.12 -5.67 41.40
CA GLY A 12 12.90 -5.00 40.35
C GLY A 12 12.63 -5.47 38.91
N ARG A 13 11.50 -6.14 38.65
CA ARG A 13 11.08 -6.50 37.28
C ARG A 13 9.88 -5.65 36.86
N PRO A 14 9.98 -4.85 35.79
CA PRO A 14 8.85 -4.10 35.26
C PRO A 14 7.82 -5.10 34.73
N THR A 15 6.62 -5.08 35.30
CA THR A 15 5.50 -5.91 34.83
C THR A 15 4.47 -4.97 34.20
N PRO A 16 4.02 -5.22 32.95
CA PRO A 16 3.07 -4.35 32.28
C PRO A 16 1.75 -4.36 33.03
N ALA A 17 1.31 -3.18 33.48
CA ALA A 17 0.10 -3.03 34.29
C ALA A 17 -1.17 -2.96 33.44
N PHE A 18 -1.02 -2.54 32.18
CA PHE A 18 -2.11 -2.41 31.22
C PHE A 18 -1.58 -2.56 29.79
N ILE A 19 -2.00 -3.64 29.13
CA ILE A 19 -1.65 -3.92 27.73
C ILE A 19 -2.88 -3.67 26.87
N THR A 20 -2.74 -2.83 25.84
CA THR A 20 -3.80 -2.63 24.84
C THR A 20 -3.37 -3.12 23.47
N GLN A 21 -4.29 -3.80 22.80
CA GLN A 21 -4.13 -4.31 21.45
C GLN A 21 -5.39 -4.01 20.65
N ARG A 22 -5.22 -3.51 19.42
CA ARG A 22 -6.29 -3.50 18.42
C ARG A 22 -6.33 -4.87 17.77
N PHE A 23 -7.49 -5.53 17.78
CA PHE A 23 -7.70 -6.82 17.13
C PHE A 23 -9.06 -6.82 16.42
N GLY A 24 -9.05 -6.87 15.10
CA GLY A 24 -10.27 -6.76 14.30
C GLY A 24 -11.00 -5.44 14.54
N LYS A 25 -12.32 -5.52 14.78
CA LYS A 25 -13.26 -4.38 14.93
C LYS A 25 -13.32 -3.80 16.35
N GLY A 26 -12.28 -3.96 17.17
CA GLY A 26 -12.29 -3.46 18.55
C GLY A 26 -10.92 -3.44 19.25
N ARG A 27 -10.93 -2.95 20.49
CA ARG A 27 -9.77 -2.89 21.40
C ARG A 27 -9.90 -3.95 22.48
N THR A 28 -8.85 -4.76 22.66
CA THR A 28 -8.72 -5.67 23.80
C THR A 28 -7.70 -5.09 24.77
N ALA A 29 -8.09 -4.96 26.04
CA ALA A 29 -7.19 -4.57 27.11
C ALA A 29 -7.10 -5.70 28.14
N ALA A 30 -5.87 -6.06 28.53
CA ALA A 30 -5.62 -6.99 29.62
C ALA A 30 -5.00 -6.22 30.80
N MET A 31 -5.65 -6.28 31.96
CA MET A 31 -5.17 -5.68 33.20
C MET A 31 -4.92 -6.82 34.21
N PRO A 32 -3.67 -7.24 34.45
CA PRO A 32 -3.34 -8.35 35.35
C PRO A 32 -3.45 -8.01 36.86
N ILE A 33 -4.10 -6.90 37.23
CA ILE A 33 -4.22 -6.44 38.62
C ILE A 33 -5.49 -7.04 39.26
N GLY A 34 -5.34 -8.16 39.96
CA GLY A 34 -6.45 -8.93 40.56
C GLY A 34 -7.23 -8.24 41.69
N ASP A 35 -6.70 -7.17 42.29
CA ASP A 35 -7.25 -6.54 43.50
C ASP A 35 -7.98 -5.20 43.27
N PHE A 36 -8.15 -4.74 42.02
CA PHE A 36 -8.76 -3.45 41.71
C PHE A 36 -10.22 -3.32 42.23
N TRP A 37 -10.95 -4.43 42.31
CA TRP A 37 -12.33 -4.48 42.81
C TRP A 37 -12.45 -4.35 44.34
N ARG A 38 -11.41 -4.70 45.11
CA ARG A 38 -11.44 -4.66 46.59
C ARG A 38 -11.35 -3.24 47.14
N TRP A 39 -10.71 -2.33 46.42
CA TRP A 39 -10.63 -0.92 46.80
C TRP A 39 -11.98 -0.19 46.64
N SER A 40 -12.85 -0.65 45.75
CA SER A 40 -14.24 -0.17 45.65
C SER A 40 -15.12 -0.61 46.83
N MET A 41 -14.76 -1.69 47.56
CA MET A 41 -15.58 -2.24 48.64
C MET A 41 -15.13 -1.83 50.05
N ARG A 42 -13.93 -1.27 50.22
CA ARG A 42 -13.45 -0.71 51.51
C ARG A 42 -13.79 0.77 51.64
N LYS A 43 -15.07 1.15 51.54
CA LYS A 43 -15.54 2.43 52.06
C LYS A 43 -16.23 2.20 53.40
N ASN A 44 -15.40 1.96 54.42
CA ASN A 44 -15.88 2.02 55.80
C ASN A 44 -16.17 3.48 56.14
N GLN A 45 -17.44 3.70 56.44
CA GLN A 45 -18.00 4.78 57.24
C GLN A 45 -17.09 5.15 58.43
N TYR A 46 -16.15 6.07 58.26
CA TYR A 46 -15.52 6.88 59.31
C TYR A 46 -14.48 7.77 58.62
N ASP A 47 -14.88 8.99 58.24
CA ASP A 47 -14.16 10.24 58.55
C ASP A 47 -14.76 11.36 57.69
N ASN A 48 -15.22 12.43 58.36
CA ASN A 48 -15.79 13.64 57.77
C ASN A 48 -14.69 14.70 57.53
N THR A 49 -13.46 14.25 57.27
CA THR A 49 -12.31 15.13 57.04
C THR A 49 -11.41 14.48 56.01
N SER A 50 -11.45 14.97 54.77
CA SER A 50 -10.34 15.02 53.79
C SER A 50 -10.90 15.07 52.37
N GLU A 51 -10.58 16.13 51.65
CA GLU A 51 -10.80 16.35 50.23
C GLU A 51 -9.99 15.38 49.35
N VAL A 52 -10.25 14.08 49.43
CA VAL A 52 -9.70 13.10 48.48
C VAL A 52 -10.87 12.38 47.82
N SER A 53 -11.48 13.09 46.87
CA SER A 53 -12.50 12.58 45.97
C SER A 53 -11.84 11.84 44.80
N ASP A 54 -11.19 10.72 45.07
CA ASP A 54 -10.82 9.77 44.02
C ASP A 54 -11.94 8.73 43.91
N ASP A 55 -12.85 8.94 42.96
CA ASP A 55 -14.00 8.09 42.68
C ASP A 55 -13.58 6.90 41.79
N PRO A 56 -13.33 5.68 42.32
CA PRO A 56 -13.10 4.50 41.51
C PRO A 56 -14.26 4.20 40.55
N ALA A 57 -15.48 4.66 40.84
CA ALA A 57 -16.59 4.57 39.89
C ALA A 57 -16.40 5.53 38.70
N GLN A 58 -15.69 6.64 38.86
CA GLN A 58 -15.31 7.52 37.75
C GLN A 58 -14.26 6.84 36.86
N ALA A 59 -13.23 6.20 37.44
CA ALA A 59 -12.25 5.40 36.70
C ALA A 59 -12.92 4.26 35.91
N TRP A 60 -13.84 3.51 36.54
CA TRP A 60 -14.63 2.48 35.87
C TRP A 60 -15.52 3.04 34.75
N ARG A 61 -16.19 4.17 34.97
CA ARG A 61 -17.00 4.83 33.92
C ARG A 61 -16.14 5.34 32.76
N GLN A 62 -14.93 5.83 33.02
CA GLN A 62 -13.99 6.24 31.99
C GLN A 62 -13.51 5.03 31.18
N MET A 63 -13.14 3.93 31.86
CA MET A 63 -12.77 2.67 31.22
C MET A 63 -13.92 2.06 30.41
N ALA A 64 -15.13 2.04 30.97
CA ALA A 64 -16.32 1.55 30.28
C ALA A 64 -16.67 2.45 29.08
N ARG A 65 -16.61 3.78 29.19
CA ARG A 65 -16.77 4.69 28.03
C ARG A 65 -15.69 4.48 26.98
N TRP A 66 -14.46 4.18 27.39
CA TRP A 66 -13.36 3.89 26.49
C TRP A 66 -13.53 2.53 25.79
N LEU A 67 -14.08 1.52 26.48
CA LEU A 67 -14.37 0.19 25.93
C LEU A 67 -15.65 0.16 25.07
N VAL A 68 -16.66 0.97 25.41
CA VAL A 68 -17.93 1.12 24.67
C VAL A 68 -17.78 2.09 23.49
N GLY A 69 -16.61 2.73 23.35
CA GLY A 69 -16.37 3.85 22.44
C GLY A 69 -16.30 3.54 20.94
N GLU A 70 -16.39 2.30 20.50
CA GLU A 70 -16.44 1.98 19.06
C GLU A 70 -17.80 1.31 18.73
N VAL A 71 -18.88 2.11 18.76
CA VAL A 71 -20.10 1.80 18.01
C VAL A 71 -19.69 1.75 16.53
N PRO A 72 -20.13 0.73 15.75
CA PRO A 72 -19.83 0.68 14.33
C PRO A 72 -20.13 2.04 13.71
N ARG A 73 -19.13 2.66 13.07
CA ARG A 73 -19.35 3.94 12.41
C ARG A 73 -20.05 3.69 11.08
N ARG A 74 -20.90 4.63 10.66
CA ARG A 74 -21.58 4.57 9.35
C ARG A 74 -20.60 4.73 8.19
N VAL A 75 -19.46 5.36 8.44
CA VAL A 75 -18.35 5.48 7.49
C VAL A 75 -17.08 5.05 8.21
N GLU A 76 -16.33 4.14 7.60
CA GLU A 76 -15.13 3.56 8.19
C GLU A 76 -14.04 3.47 7.12
N LEU A 77 -12.94 4.18 7.34
CA LEU A 77 -11.79 4.24 6.45
C LEU A 77 -10.71 3.26 6.90
N THR A 78 -10.29 2.41 5.98
CA THR A 78 -9.17 1.48 6.12
C THR A 78 -8.08 1.87 5.13
N ILE A 79 -6.85 1.97 5.63
CA ILE A 79 -5.68 2.40 4.85
C ILE A 79 -4.70 1.24 4.85
N GLU A 80 -4.38 0.74 3.66
CA GLU A 80 -3.48 -0.39 3.43
C GLU A 80 -2.33 0.07 2.51
N PRO A 81 -1.23 0.57 3.08
CA PRO A 81 -0.03 0.90 2.31
C PRO A 81 0.60 -0.38 1.74
N ASP A 82 0.92 -0.35 0.44
CA ASP A 82 1.73 -1.35 -0.23
C ASP A 82 3.16 -0.82 -0.36
N GLY A 83 4.03 -1.31 0.52
CA GLY A 83 5.45 -0.94 0.57
C GLY A 83 6.21 -1.22 -0.73
N SER A 84 5.76 -2.19 -1.52
CA SER A 84 6.51 -2.68 -2.69
C SER A 84 6.39 -1.77 -3.92
N THR A 85 5.28 -1.04 -4.03
CA THR A 85 4.96 -0.20 -5.20
C THR A 85 4.84 1.28 -4.85
N GLY A 86 4.91 1.65 -3.57
CA GLY A 86 4.58 3.01 -3.10
C GLY A 86 3.11 3.37 -3.30
N SER A 87 2.26 2.37 -3.57
CA SER A 87 0.82 2.54 -3.67
C SER A 87 0.17 2.36 -2.30
N THR A 88 -0.99 2.98 -2.10
CA THR A 88 -1.76 2.86 -0.88
C THR A 88 -3.21 2.64 -1.26
N ASN A 89 -3.75 1.50 -0.84
CA ASN A 89 -5.15 1.17 -1.04
C ASN A 89 -5.97 1.81 0.07
N LEU A 90 -6.94 2.61 -0.33
CA LEU A 90 -7.87 3.32 0.53
C LEU A 90 -9.23 2.64 0.36
N ARG A 91 -9.73 2.02 1.42
CA ARG A 91 -11.03 1.32 1.44
C ARG A 91 -11.96 2.02 2.41
N VAL A 92 -13.14 2.39 1.96
CA VAL A 92 -14.18 3.05 2.75
C VAL A 92 -15.41 2.18 2.79
N LEU A 93 -15.80 1.73 3.97
CA LEU A 93 -17.04 1.00 4.17
C LEU A 93 -18.15 1.96 4.58
N VAL A 94 -19.20 2.05 3.77
CA VAL A 94 -20.34 2.94 3.99
C VAL A 94 -21.57 2.11 4.36
N ARG A 95 -22.24 2.52 5.44
CA ARG A 95 -23.43 1.89 5.97
C ARG A 95 -24.61 2.86 6.07
N ASP A 96 -25.81 2.32 5.90
CA ASP A 96 -27.06 3.05 6.07
C ASP A 96 -27.41 3.29 7.56
N GLU A 97 -28.61 3.82 7.83
CA GLU A 97 -29.10 4.06 9.20
C GLU A 97 -29.35 2.76 9.98
N SER A 98 -29.58 1.66 9.26
CA SER A 98 -29.74 0.32 9.81
C SER A 98 -28.41 -0.42 9.96
N TYR A 99 -27.28 0.26 9.70
CA TYR A 99 -25.92 -0.30 9.68
C TYR A 99 -25.69 -1.42 8.65
N LEU A 100 -26.49 -1.44 7.59
CA LEU A 100 -26.32 -2.34 6.45
C LEU A 100 -25.43 -1.67 5.37
N PRO A 101 -24.68 -2.45 4.58
CA PRO A 101 -23.83 -1.90 3.52
C PRO A 101 -24.63 -1.11 2.47
N MET A 102 -24.10 0.04 2.03
CA MET A 102 -24.76 0.95 1.09
C MET A 102 -24.05 1.03 -0.27
N GLU A 103 -24.72 0.62 -1.35
CA GLU A 103 -24.13 0.52 -2.71
C GLU A 103 -24.26 1.77 -3.59
N ASN A 104 -25.07 2.75 -3.20
CA ASN A 104 -25.32 3.97 -3.97
C ASN A 104 -24.83 5.23 -3.24
N ALA A 105 -23.66 5.14 -2.60
CA ALA A 105 -23.00 6.26 -1.97
C ALA A 105 -21.94 6.86 -2.90
N THR A 106 -21.81 8.18 -2.87
CA THR A 106 -20.67 8.88 -3.48
C THR A 106 -19.63 9.11 -2.40
N VAL A 107 -18.44 8.53 -2.57
CA VAL A 107 -17.33 8.65 -1.63
C VAL A 107 -16.20 9.46 -2.26
N THR A 108 -15.91 10.60 -1.64
CA THR A 108 -14.80 11.48 -2.03
C THR A 108 -13.70 11.37 -0.98
N LEU A 109 -12.48 11.11 -1.42
CA LEU A 109 -11.28 11.00 -0.60
C LEU A 109 -10.40 12.22 -0.91
N ASN A 110 -10.05 13.01 0.10
CA ASN A 110 -9.10 14.10 -0.06
C ASN A 110 -7.78 13.70 0.60
N VAL A 111 -6.76 13.42 -0.22
CA VAL A 111 -5.43 13.06 0.26
C VAL A 111 -4.56 14.31 0.33
N THR A 112 -4.03 14.63 1.50
CA THR A 112 -3.17 15.78 1.74
C THR A 112 -1.76 15.32 2.10
N GLY A 113 -0.78 15.75 1.32
CA GLY A 113 0.64 15.52 1.57
C GLY A 113 1.24 16.48 2.60
N GLU A 114 2.52 16.28 2.93
CA GLU A 114 3.27 17.17 3.82
C GLU A 114 3.52 18.56 3.22
N ASP A 115 3.47 18.67 1.89
CA ASP A 115 3.48 19.92 1.14
C ASP A 115 2.19 20.74 1.28
N GLY A 116 1.15 20.16 1.89
CA GLY A 116 -0.17 20.78 2.07
C GLY A 116 -1.04 20.75 0.81
N VAL A 117 -0.60 20.08 -0.26
CA VAL A 117 -1.40 19.92 -1.48
C VAL A 117 -2.43 18.83 -1.24
N SER A 118 -3.70 19.17 -1.47
CA SER A 118 -4.81 18.22 -1.37
C SER A 118 -5.22 17.70 -2.75
N ILE A 119 -5.22 16.39 -2.91
CA ILE A 119 -5.55 15.68 -4.13
C ILE A 119 -6.89 14.96 -3.91
N PRO A 120 -7.97 15.41 -4.56
CA PRO A 120 -9.25 14.73 -4.48
C PRO A 120 -9.23 13.45 -5.34
N LEU A 121 -9.67 12.35 -4.75
CA LEU A 121 -9.87 11.06 -5.38
C LEU A 121 -11.33 10.65 -5.20
N THR A 122 -11.91 10.03 -6.23
CA THR A 122 -13.25 9.44 -6.12
C THR A 122 -13.11 7.95 -5.96
N ALA A 123 -13.60 7.42 -4.83
CA ALA A 123 -13.59 5.98 -4.59
C ALA A 123 -14.70 5.30 -5.39
N ARG A 124 -14.41 4.11 -5.92
CA ARG A 124 -15.33 3.31 -6.75
C ARG A 124 -15.85 2.14 -5.94
N PRO A 125 -17.10 1.70 -6.15
CA PRO A 125 -17.62 0.52 -5.47
C PRO A 125 -16.74 -0.71 -5.76
N ASP A 126 -16.43 -1.47 -4.72
CA ASP A 126 -15.71 -2.74 -4.81
C ASP A 126 -16.66 -3.83 -5.32
N ALA A 127 -16.21 -4.64 -6.28
CA ALA A 127 -17.02 -5.71 -6.86
C ALA A 127 -17.17 -6.93 -5.93
N ASN A 128 -16.28 -7.08 -4.94
CA ASN A 128 -16.24 -8.25 -4.06
C ASN A 128 -16.92 -8.00 -2.71
N GLU A 129 -17.03 -6.74 -2.29
CA GLU A 129 -17.58 -6.37 -0.98
C GLU A 129 -18.65 -5.27 -1.12
N LEU A 130 -19.89 -5.60 -0.75
CA LEU A 130 -21.00 -4.66 -0.81
C LEU A 130 -20.77 -3.50 0.17
N GLY A 131 -21.11 -2.28 -0.27
CA GLY A 131 -20.94 -1.05 0.51
C GLY A 131 -19.50 -0.62 0.76
N THR A 132 -18.51 -1.34 0.23
CA THR A 132 -17.10 -0.93 0.25
C THR A 132 -16.79 -0.14 -1.02
N TYR A 133 -16.09 0.98 -0.87
CA TYR A 133 -15.58 1.81 -1.94
C TYR A 133 -14.07 1.86 -1.85
N ALA A 134 -13.37 1.60 -2.95
CA ALA A 134 -11.93 1.55 -3.01
C ALA A 134 -11.36 2.62 -3.95
N ALA A 135 -10.22 3.17 -3.56
CA ALA A 135 -9.34 3.95 -4.42
C ALA A 135 -7.88 3.58 -4.15
N THR A 136 -7.03 3.72 -5.15
CA THR A 136 -5.59 3.55 -4.98
C THR A 136 -4.92 4.90 -5.17
N PHE A 137 -4.13 5.31 -4.19
CA PHE A 137 -3.26 6.48 -4.28
C PHE A 137 -1.82 6.01 -4.48
N VAL A 138 -1.08 6.66 -5.38
CA VAL A 138 0.34 6.36 -5.61
C VAL A 138 1.14 7.60 -5.29
N SER A 139 2.03 7.49 -4.29
CA SER A 139 2.96 8.57 -3.96
C SER A 139 4.33 8.30 -4.57
N ARG A 140 4.98 9.35 -5.08
CA ARG A 140 6.39 9.32 -5.45
C ARG A 140 7.30 9.83 -4.34
N ASP A 141 6.73 10.60 -3.43
CA ASP A 141 7.47 11.24 -2.35
C ASP A 141 7.34 10.43 -1.06
N SER A 142 8.46 10.36 -0.33
CA SER A 142 8.49 9.89 1.04
C SER A 142 7.93 10.98 1.96
N GLY A 143 7.01 10.63 2.85
CA GLY A 143 6.43 11.62 3.75
C GLY A 143 5.16 11.14 4.45
N ARG A 144 4.61 12.02 5.29
CA ARG A 144 3.33 11.78 5.95
C ARG A 144 2.19 12.21 5.04
N PHE A 145 1.22 11.31 4.87
CA PHE A 145 -0.02 11.59 4.16
C PHE A 145 -1.20 11.47 5.11
N THR A 146 -2.16 12.37 4.95
CA THR A 146 -3.45 12.34 5.65
C THR A 146 -4.56 12.23 4.61
N VAL A 147 -5.62 11.52 4.92
CA VAL A 147 -6.79 11.36 4.05
C VAL A 147 -8.05 11.65 4.85
N SER A 148 -8.96 12.41 4.22
CA SER A 148 -10.31 12.60 4.72
C SER A 148 -11.30 11.98 3.73
N ALA A 149 -12.14 11.09 4.23
CA ALA A 149 -13.15 10.36 3.47
C ALA A 149 -14.53 10.92 3.79
N ASP A 150 -15.18 11.54 2.80
CA ASP A 150 -16.54 12.07 2.89
C ASP A 150 -17.50 11.17 2.11
N ALA A 151 -18.50 10.61 2.78
CA ALA A 151 -19.54 9.81 2.13
C ALA A 151 -20.88 10.57 2.07
N LYS A 152 -21.47 10.59 0.89
CA LYS A 152 -22.80 11.15 0.62
C LYS A 152 -23.72 10.10 0.02
N ALA A 153 -25.01 10.13 0.35
CA ALA A 153 -26.00 9.25 -0.27
C ALA A 153 -26.34 9.73 -1.70
N ALA A 154 -27.15 8.95 -2.41
CA ALA A 154 -27.59 9.25 -3.78
C ALA A 154 -28.34 10.59 -3.91
N ASP A 155 -29.00 11.05 -2.85
CA ASP A 155 -29.69 12.35 -2.75
C ASP A 155 -28.74 13.50 -2.34
N GLN A 156 -27.43 13.24 -2.28
CA GLN A 156 -26.39 14.13 -1.77
C GLN A 156 -26.46 14.47 -0.29
N SER A 157 -27.30 13.80 0.50
CA SER A 157 -27.28 13.94 1.96
C SER A 157 -25.96 13.41 2.53
N PHE A 158 -25.45 14.10 3.56
CA PHE A 158 -24.20 13.72 4.22
C PHE A 158 -24.42 12.54 5.16
N ILE A 159 -23.68 11.45 4.96
CA ILE A 159 -23.78 10.24 5.78
C ILE A 159 -22.80 10.31 6.96
N GLY A 160 -21.58 10.74 6.68
CA GLY A 160 -20.50 10.82 7.66
C GLY A 160 -19.14 11.00 6.99
N ASN A 161 -18.14 11.19 7.83
CA ASN A 161 -16.74 11.27 7.43
C ASN A 161 -15.85 10.40 8.32
N ASP A 162 -14.70 10.02 7.79
CA ASP A 162 -13.63 9.39 8.55
C ASP A 162 -12.27 9.89 8.07
N GLU A 163 -11.31 9.99 8.98
CA GLU A 163 -9.99 10.54 8.71
C GLU A 163 -8.91 9.57 9.19
N GLY A 164 -7.83 9.49 8.42
CA GLY A 164 -6.69 8.65 8.76
C GLY A 164 -5.41 9.17 8.12
N GLY A 165 -4.30 8.56 8.48
CA GLY A 165 -3.02 8.93 7.91
C GLY A 165 -2.06 7.74 7.88
N TRP A 166 -1.12 7.82 6.97
CA TRP A 166 -0.04 6.84 6.82
C TRP A 166 1.27 7.55 6.50
N VAL A 167 2.35 6.81 6.59
CA VAL A 167 3.67 7.25 6.15
C VAL A 167 4.03 6.44 4.92
N SER A 168 4.40 7.13 3.85
CA SER A 168 4.89 6.50 2.62
C SER A 168 6.41 6.63 2.58
N ASP A 169 7.10 5.53 2.28
CA ASP A 169 8.54 5.54 1.99
C ASP A 169 8.84 4.55 0.86
N PRO A 170 8.66 4.97 -0.41
CA PRO A 170 8.89 4.09 -1.55
C PRO A 170 10.38 3.77 -1.79
N GLY A 171 11.32 4.52 -1.20
CA GLY A 171 12.77 4.37 -1.43
C GLY A 171 13.45 3.37 -0.48
N MET A 172 12.84 3.07 0.68
CA MET A 172 13.41 2.14 1.64
C MET A 172 13.35 0.66 1.22
N GLU A 173 12.45 0.26 0.31
CA GLU A 173 12.38 -1.16 -0.11
C GLU A 173 13.28 -1.50 -1.31
N GLU A 174 13.59 -0.53 -2.19
CA GLU A 174 14.63 -0.69 -3.22
C GLU A 174 16.00 -0.94 -2.59
N THR A 175 16.22 -0.40 -1.39
CA THR A 175 17.41 -0.64 -0.55
C THR A 175 17.31 -1.83 0.40
N GLN A 176 16.13 -2.44 0.58
CA GLN A 176 15.98 -3.69 1.36
C GLN A 176 16.28 -4.94 0.53
N ARG A 177 16.17 -4.88 -0.81
CA ARG A 177 16.76 -5.87 -1.72
C ARG A 177 18.20 -5.52 -2.10
N LEU A 178 19.05 -5.29 -1.10
CA LEU A 178 20.51 -5.35 -1.26
C LEU A 178 21.05 -6.80 -1.23
N SER A 179 20.18 -7.82 -1.22
CA SER A 179 20.61 -9.20 -1.40
C SER A 179 20.67 -9.55 -2.88
N TRP A 180 21.90 -9.80 -3.33
CA TRP A 180 22.23 -10.39 -4.63
C TRP A 180 21.26 -11.53 -4.99
N ASN A 181 20.42 -11.34 -6.01
CA ASN A 181 19.53 -12.38 -6.52
C ASN A 181 20.32 -13.33 -7.43
N LYS A 182 21.07 -14.25 -6.81
CA LYS A 182 21.93 -15.20 -7.51
C LYS A 182 21.18 -16.01 -8.57
N GLY A 183 19.98 -16.48 -8.23
CA GLY A 183 19.19 -17.31 -9.13
C GLY A 183 18.75 -16.58 -10.40
N TRP A 184 18.45 -15.29 -10.31
CA TRP A 184 18.12 -14.50 -11.51
C TRP A 184 19.36 -14.27 -12.39
N LEU A 185 20.51 -13.97 -11.80
CA LEU A 185 21.76 -13.76 -12.53
C LEU A 185 22.23 -15.04 -13.23
N ASP A 186 22.11 -16.19 -12.56
CA ASP A 186 22.45 -17.49 -13.15
C ASP A 186 21.56 -17.79 -14.37
N ASN A 187 20.23 -17.59 -14.24
CA ASN A 187 19.30 -17.76 -15.37
C ASN A 187 19.58 -16.79 -16.54
N LEU A 188 19.92 -15.54 -16.24
CA LEU A 188 20.26 -14.56 -17.26
C LEU A 188 21.54 -14.96 -18.02
N ALA A 189 22.56 -15.38 -17.29
CA ALA A 189 23.82 -15.88 -17.85
C ALA A 189 23.57 -17.08 -18.78
N GLU A 190 22.80 -18.08 -18.34
CA GLU A 190 22.42 -19.23 -19.17
C GLU A 190 21.71 -18.82 -20.46
N SER A 191 20.75 -17.89 -20.36
CA SER A 191 19.96 -17.45 -21.53
C SER A 191 20.75 -16.62 -22.55
N THR A 192 21.81 -15.95 -22.10
CA THR A 192 22.62 -15.04 -22.93
C THR A 192 23.97 -15.65 -23.35
N GLY A 193 24.28 -16.86 -22.88
CA GLY A 193 25.61 -17.47 -23.01
C GLY A 193 26.69 -16.76 -22.20
N GLY A 194 26.29 -15.95 -21.21
CA GLY A 194 27.16 -15.26 -20.28
C GLY A 194 27.58 -16.13 -19.09
N GLU A 195 28.36 -15.56 -18.18
CA GLU A 195 28.84 -16.23 -16.97
C GLU A 195 28.78 -15.26 -15.77
N VAL A 196 28.34 -15.76 -14.61
CA VAL A 196 28.24 -14.97 -13.37
C VAL A 196 29.58 -15.04 -12.62
N LEU A 197 30.31 -13.93 -12.61
CA LEU A 197 31.61 -13.83 -11.94
C LEU A 197 31.48 -13.24 -10.53
N ARG A 198 32.24 -13.78 -9.58
CA ARG A 198 32.47 -13.11 -8.29
C ARG A 198 33.60 -12.10 -8.43
N VAL A 199 33.60 -11.10 -7.56
CA VAL A 199 34.67 -10.08 -7.52
C VAL A 199 36.05 -10.71 -7.33
N SER A 200 36.14 -11.84 -6.62
CA SER A 200 37.39 -12.62 -6.44
C SER A 200 37.94 -13.22 -7.74
N ASP A 201 37.07 -13.52 -8.70
CA ASP A 201 37.39 -14.32 -9.89
C ASP A 201 37.63 -13.39 -11.10
N LEU A 202 37.50 -12.07 -10.90
CA LEU A 202 37.64 -11.04 -11.93
C LEU A 202 39.06 -11.00 -12.52
N GLY A 203 40.09 -11.25 -11.70
CA GLY A 203 41.48 -11.27 -12.14
C GLY A 203 41.78 -12.41 -13.11
N ASP A 204 41.22 -13.59 -12.83
CA ASP A 204 41.37 -14.77 -13.69
C ASP A 204 40.58 -14.59 -14.99
N PHE A 205 39.38 -14.02 -14.92
CA PHE A 205 38.57 -13.69 -16.11
C PHE A 205 39.29 -12.71 -17.04
N VAL A 206 39.88 -11.63 -16.51
CA VAL A 206 40.64 -10.66 -17.31
C VAL A 206 41.86 -11.29 -17.97
N SER A 207 42.47 -12.27 -17.31
CA SER A 207 43.63 -12.99 -17.83
C SER A 207 43.27 -13.99 -18.94
N ASP A 208 42.03 -14.51 -18.95
CA ASP A 208 41.53 -15.49 -19.94
C ASP A 208 40.83 -14.85 -21.16
N LEU A 209 40.39 -13.58 -21.04
CA LEU A 209 39.80 -12.78 -22.12
C LEU A 209 40.56 -12.80 -23.47
N PRO A 210 41.91 -12.72 -23.52
CA PRO A 210 42.64 -12.74 -24.80
C PRO A 210 42.53 -14.06 -25.57
N ASN A 211 42.19 -15.15 -24.89
CA ASN A 211 42.15 -16.51 -25.44
C ASN A 211 40.72 -16.99 -25.75
N ARG A 212 39.71 -16.15 -25.48
CA ARG A 212 38.30 -16.50 -25.62
C ARG A 212 37.75 -16.02 -26.95
N GLU A 213 37.30 -16.95 -27.77
CA GLU A 213 36.60 -16.65 -29.02
C GLU A 213 35.26 -15.98 -28.71
N ILE A 214 35.19 -14.66 -28.85
CA ILE A 214 33.92 -13.93 -28.81
C ILE A 214 33.25 -14.19 -30.17
N PRO A 215 32.10 -14.87 -30.24
CA PRO A 215 31.33 -14.95 -31.47
C PRO A 215 30.76 -13.55 -31.73
N VAL A 216 31.52 -12.73 -32.47
CA VAL A 216 31.06 -11.44 -32.95
C VAL A 216 29.92 -11.73 -33.93
N THR A 217 28.70 -11.69 -33.43
CA THR A 217 27.50 -11.75 -34.26
C THR A 217 27.33 -10.38 -34.89
N GLU A 218 28.10 -10.10 -35.94
CA GLU A 218 27.84 -8.95 -36.78
C GLU A 218 26.48 -9.17 -37.45
N THR A 219 25.54 -8.27 -37.18
CA THR A 219 24.22 -8.30 -37.81
C THR A 219 24.38 -7.75 -39.21
N TRP A 220 24.70 -8.60 -40.18
CA TRP A 220 24.84 -8.19 -41.58
C TRP A 220 23.46 -7.89 -42.19
N VAL A 221 23.10 -6.61 -42.25
CA VAL A 221 21.88 -6.15 -42.95
C VAL A 221 22.23 -5.93 -44.42
N TYR A 222 21.90 -6.89 -45.29
CA TYR A 222 21.97 -6.69 -46.74
C TYR A 222 20.75 -5.87 -47.20
N PRO A 223 20.91 -4.65 -47.72
CA PRO A 223 19.78 -3.90 -48.28
C PRO A 223 19.29 -4.61 -49.55
N LEU A 224 18.05 -5.10 -49.51
CA LEU A 224 17.38 -5.76 -50.65
C LEU A 224 17.38 -4.88 -51.92
N TRP A 225 17.47 -3.56 -51.76
CA TRP A 225 17.56 -2.57 -52.84
C TRP A 225 18.83 -2.64 -53.68
N HIS A 226 19.91 -3.26 -53.19
CA HIS A 226 21.13 -3.47 -53.97
C HIS A 226 21.08 -4.71 -54.88
N GLN A 227 20.02 -5.51 -54.79
CA GLN A 227 19.83 -6.63 -55.68
C GLN A 227 19.16 -6.14 -56.98
N THR A 228 19.91 -6.14 -58.07
CA THR A 228 19.46 -5.70 -59.41
C THR A 228 18.17 -6.35 -59.86
N TRP A 229 17.92 -7.62 -59.49
CA TRP A 229 16.69 -8.32 -59.84
C TRP A 229 15.44 -7.78 -59.12
N VAL A 230 15.55 -7.32 -57.87
CA VAL A 230 14.43 -6.71 -57.11
C VAL A 230 14.03 -5.40 -57.76
N MET A 231 15.01 -4.60 -58.18
CA MET A 231 14.78 -3.35 -58.91
C MET A 231 14.10 -3.61 -60.26
N LEU A 232 14.55 -4.64 -61.00
CA LEU A 232 13.91 -5.03 -62.26
C LEU A 232 12.46 -5.50 -62.05
N LEU A 233 12.18 -6.26 -60.98
CA LEU A 233 10.84 -6.70 -60.64
C LEU A 233 9.93 -5.52 -60.27
N ALA A 234 10.41 -4.57 -59.47
CA ALA A 234 9.67 -3.36 -59.14
C ALA A 234 9.36 -2.51 -60.39
N MET A 235 10.33 -2.35 -61.28
CA MET A 235 10.16 -1.63 -62.54
C MET A 235 9.19 -2.35 -63.48
N ALA A 236 9.23 -3.69 -63.54
CA ALA A 236 8.29 -4.49 -64.30
C ALA A 236 6.86 -4.37 -63.77
N CYS A 237 6.66 -4.36 -62.44
CA CYS A 237 5.35 -4.10 -61.83
C CYS A 237 4.84 -2.69 -62.18
N LEU A 238 5.70 -1.68 -62.11
CA LEU A 238 5.33 -0.29 -62.42
C LEU A 238 4.97 -0.11 -63.91
N CYS A 239 5.81 -0.64 -64.81
CA CYS A 239 5.54 -0.64 -66.24
C CYS A 239 4.32 -1.50 -66.59
N GLY A 240 4.14 -2.62 -65.89
CA GLY A 240 2.98 -3.49 -66.02
C GLY A 240 1.69 -2.78 -65.62
N GLU A 241 1.68 -2.10 -64.48
CA GLU A 241 0.54 -1.29 -64.04
C GLU A 241 0.24 -0.16 -65.03
N TRP A 242 1.26 0.58 -65.46
CA TRP A 242 1.11 1.65 -66.44
C TRP A 242 0.57 1.12 -67.78
N GLY A 243 1.11 0.00 -68.25
CA GLY A 243 0.66 -0.67 -69.47
C GLY A 243 -0.79 -1.15 -69.35
N LEU A 244 -1.16 -1.76 -68.22
CA LEU A 244 -2.53 -2.22 -67.95
C LEU A 244 -3.51 -1.03 -67.90
N ARG A 245 -3.09 0.09 -67.29
CA ARG A 245 -3.88 1.33 -67.20
C ARG A 245 -4.08 1.95 -68.58
N ARG A 246 -3.04 2.00 -69.41
CA ARG A 246 -3.10 2.50 -70.79
C ARG A 246 -4.00 1.64 -71.66
N TRP A 247 -3.96 0.32 -71.48
CA TRP A 247 -4.69 -0.63 -72.32
C TRP A 247 -6.18 -0.72 -71.97
N LYS A 248 -6.54 -0.51 -70.70
CA LYS A 248 -7.94 -0.45 -70.25
C LYS A 248 -8.62 0.91 -70.43
N GLY A 249 -7.96 1.90 -71.01
CA GLY A 249 -8.60 3.16 -71.44
C GLY A 249 -9.11 4.05 -70.30
N LEU A 250 -8.58 3.93 -69.09
CA LEU A 250 -8.85 4.85 -67.98
C LEU A 250 -7.69 5.84 -67.89
N ALA A 251 -7.72 6.84 -68.76
CA ALA A 251 -6.94 8.08 -68.60
C ALA A 251 -7.89 9.17 -68.13
#